data_AF-M6U1S1-F1
#
_entry.id   AF-M6U1S1-F1
#
_cell.length_a   1.000
_cell.length_b   1.000
_cell.length_c   1.000
_cell.angle_alpha   90.00
_cell.angle_beta   90.00
_cell.angle_gamma   90.00
#
_symmetry.space_group_name_H-M   'P 1'
#
loop_
_entity.id
_entity.type
_entity.pdbx_description
1 polymer ?
#
loop_
_entity_poly.entity_id
_entity_poly.type
_entity_poly.pdbx_seq_one_letter_code
_entity_poly.pdbx_strand_id
1 'polypeptide(L)'
;MIQLSKDLNKRFGKGFSYRNLRYMRRFFQFYKLGKIRSELFWSYYRALLLVEDFKIRDRLQKEAIEEARVASGTFVKNTIFSKK
;
A
#
# COMPACT_ATOMS: atom_id res chain seq x y z
N MET A 1 6.97 -0.82 18.66
CA MET A 1 5.81 -0.52 17.75
C MET A 1 4.44 -0.80 18.39
N ILE A 2 4.28 -1.76 19.31
CA ILE A 2 2.99 -2.01 19.98
C ILE A 2 2.50 -0.78 20.77
N GLN A 3 3.39 -0.15 21.54
CA GLN A 3 3.03 1.05 22.31
C GLN A 3 2.64 2.23 21.41
N LEU A 4 3.37 2.44 20.31
CA LEU A 4 3.06 3.44 19.29
C LEU A 4 1.69 3.17 18.64
N SER A 5 1.39 1.90 18.34
CA SER A 5 0.08 1.49 17.81
C SER A 5 -1.04 1.88 18.77
N LYS A 6 -0.90 1.60 20.06
CA LYS A 6 -1.90 1.98 21.08
C LYS A 6 -2.08 3.50 21.17
N ASP A 7 -0.99 4.25 21.25
CA ASP A 7 -1.02 5.71 21.37
C ASP A 7 -1.66 6.37 20.14
N LEU A 8 -1.28 5.97 18.92
CA LEU A 8 -1.86 6.51 17.70
C LEU A 8 -3.33 6.15 17.54
N ASN A 9 -3.73 4.91 17.87
CA ASN A 9 -5.16 4.57 17.83
C ASN A 9 -5.96 5.33 18.89
N LYS A 10 -5.36 5.65 20.05
CA LYS A 10 -6.02 6.47 21.09
C LYS A 10 -6.19 7.91 20.62
N ARG A 11 -5.20 8.49 19.94
CA ARG A 11 -5.20 9.89 19.50
C ARG A 11 -6.02 10.14 18.23
N PHE A 12 -5.97 9.22 17.27
CA PHE A 12 -6.49 9.43 15.91
C PHE A 12 -7.55 8.40 15.49
N GLY A 13 -7.89 7.46 16.36
CA GLY A 13 -8.87 6.41 16.08
C GLY A 13 -8.30 5.22 15.29
N LYS A 14 -9.20 4.41 14.72
CA LYS A 14 -8.84 3.14 14.08
C LYS A 14 -7.95 3.35 12.85
N GLY A 15 -6.99 2.45 12.66
CA GLY A 15 -6.16 2.40 11.44
C GLY A 15 -4.67 2.25 11.74
N PHE A 16 -4.23 2.48 12.97
CA PHE A 16 -2.81 2.43 13.36
C PHE A 16 -2.43 1.09 13.98
N SER A 17 -2.96 -0.03 13.47
CA SER A 17 -2.58 -1.36 13.97
C SER A 17 -1.08 -1.60 13.81
N TYR A 18 -0.49 -2.42 14.68
CA TYR A 18 0.94 -2.77 14.60
C TYR A 18 1.38 -3.22 13.19
N ARG A 19 0.54 -4.02 12.52
CA ARG A 19 0.79 -4.48 11.16
C ARG A 19 0.73 -3.33 10.14
N ASN A 20 -0.25 -2.44 10.27
CA ASN A 20 -0.38 -1.30 9.36
C ASN A 20 0.78 -0.31 9.52
N LEU A 21 1.24 -0.06 10.75
CA LEU A 21 2.44 0.75 11.01
C LEU A 21 3.70 0.17 10.37
N ARG A 22 3.84 -1.16 10.32
CA ARG A 22 4.95 -1.81 9.61
C ARG A 22 4.90 -1.54 8.11
N TYR A 23 3.71 -1.60 7.52
CA TYR A 23 3.51 -1.24 6.11
C TYR A 23 3.79 0.24 5.87
N MET A 24 3.28 1.15 6.70
CA MET A 24 3.55 2.59 6.60
C MET A 24 5.04 2.90 6.67
N ARG A 25 5.77 2.26 7.59
CA ARG A 25 7.23 2.40 7.70
C ARG A 25 7.94 1.90 6.44
N ARG A 26 7.62 0.68 5.97
CA ARG A 26 8.21 0.13 4.73
C ARG A 26 7.89 1.00 3.52
N PHE A 27 6.66 1.51 3.44
CA PHE A 27 6.23 2.42 2.40
C PHE A 27 7.14 3.64 2.32
N PHE A 28 7.35 4.31 3.45
CA PHE A 28 8.22 5.49 3.49
C PHE A 28 9.68 5.18 3.11
N GLN A 29 10.16 3.96 3.39
CA GLN A 29 11.52 3.54 3.00
C GLN A 29 11.67 3.33 1.50
N PHE A 30 10.66 2.72 0.84
CA PHE A 30 10.72 2.43 -0.60
C PHE A 30 10.27 3.61 -1.48
N TYR A 31 9.25 4.33 -1.02
CA TYR A 31 8.64 5.45 -1.71
C TYR A 31 8.99 6.73 -0.96
N LYS A 32 10.20 7.25 -1.22
CA LYS A 32 10.54 8.63 -0.83
C LYS A 32 9.45 9.57 -1.39
N LEU A 33 9.14 10.65 -0.66
CA LEU A 33 7.97 11.54 -0.87
C LEU A 33 7.60 11.88 -2.33
N GLY A 34 8.55 11.92 -3.26
CA GLY A 34 8.32 12.23 -4.69
C GLY A 34 7.90 11.07 -5.61
N LYS A 35 7.78 9.82 -5.13
CA LYS A 35 7.43 8.66 -6.00
C LYS A 35 6.01 8.12 -5.79
N ILE A 36 5.16 8.88 -5.12
CA ILE A 36 3.79 8.46 -4.81
C ILE A 36 2.90 8.73 -6.03
N ARG A 37 2.14 7.71 -6.45
CA ARG A 37 1.18 7.77 -7.55
C ARG A 37 -0.22 7.91 -6.98
N SER A 38 -0.94 8.95 -7.43
CA SER A 38 -2.30 9.27 -6.97
C SER A 38 -3.34 8.26 -7.45
N GLU A 39 -3.01 7.51 -8.50
CA GLU A 39 -3.87 6.46 -9.05
C GLU A 39 -3.95 5.23 -8.12
N LEU A 40 -2.99 5.05 -7.20
CA LEU A 40 -2.89 3.85 -6.39
C LEU A 40 -3.40 4.08 -4.96
N PHE A 41 -4.38 3.26 -4.55
CA PHE A 41 -4.84 3.19 -3.16
C PHE A 41 -3.89 2.40 -2.26
N TRP A 42 -4.03 2.57 -0.94
CA TRP A 42 -3.19 1.89 0.06
C TRP A 42 -3.17 0.36 -0.07
N SER A 43 -4.25 -0.25 -0.52
CA SER A 43 -4.32 -1.69 -0.80
C SER A 43 -3.28 -2.15 -1.82
N TYR A 44 -3.08 -1.40 -2.92
CA TYR A 44 -2.07 -1.67 -3.93
C TYR A 44 -0.66 -1.61 -3.32
N TYR A 45 -0.38 -0.52 -2.60
CA TYR A 45 0.91 -0.36 -1.95
C TYR A 45 1.21 -1.48 -0.96
N ARG A 46 0.26 -1.90 -0.14
CA ARG A 46 0.49 -3.04 0.79
C ARG A 46 0.98 -4.29 0.07
N ALA A 47 0.45 -4.58 -1.11
CA ALA A 47 0.87 -5.73 -1.88
C ALA A 47 2.23 -5.52 -2.56
N LEU A 48 2.47 -4.33 -3.14
CA LEU A 48 3.79 -3.96 -3.69
C LEU A 48 4.90 -4.00 -2.63
N LEU A 49 4.60 -3.70 -1.36
CA LEU A 49 5.54 -3.72 -0.24
C LEU A 49 5.93 -5.13 0.22
N LEU A 50 5.25 -6.18 -0.27
CA LEU A 50 5.66 -7.57 -0.07
C LEU A 50 6.74 -8.00 -1.06
N VAL A 51 6.92 -7.25 -2.16
CA VAL A 51 7.90 -7.54 -3.19
C VAL A 51 9.21 -6.82 -2.87
N GLU A 52 10.25 -7.60 -2.57
CA GLU A 52 11.56 -7.07 -2.18
C GLU A 52 12.37 -6.62 -3.40
N ASP A 53 12.32 -7.39 -4.49
CA ASP A 53 12.99 -7.06 -5.75
C ASP A 53 12.42 -5.78 -6.38
N PHE A 54 13.30 -4.80 -6.59
CA PHE A 54 12.94 -3.50 -7.15
C PHE A 54 12.40 -3.59 -8.58
N LYS A 55 12.99 -4.42 -9.45
CA LYS A 55 12.58 -4.55 -10.85
C LYS A 55 11.20 -5.18 -10.96
N ILE A 56 10.94 -6.22 -10.16
CA ILE A 56 9.62 -6.87 -10.12
C ILE A 56 8.58 -5.88 -9.59
N ARG A 57 8.90 -5.16 -8.50
CA ARG A 57 8.00 -4.16 -7.92
C ARG A 57 7.70 -3.02 -8.89
N ASP A 58 8.68 -2.49 -9.61
CA ASP A 58 8.49 -1.43 -10.60
C ASP A 58 7.55 -1.86 -11.74
N ARG A 59 7.74 -3.09 -12.26
CA ARG A 59 6.85 -3.66 -13.28
C ARG A 59 5.41 -3.80 -12.76
N LEU A 60 5.24 -4.42 -11.58
CA LEU A 60 3.92 -4.60 -10.97
C LEU A 60 3.24 -3.26 -10.64
N GLN A 61 4.02 -2.25 -10.26
CA GLN A 61 3.49 -0.92 -10.00
C GLN A 61 2.94 -0.28 -11.28
N LYS A 62 3.63 -0.42 -12.42
CA LYS A 62 3.14 0.07 -13.71
C LYS A 62 1.85 -0.64 -14.13
N GLU A 63 1.80 -1.96 -13.98
CA GLU A 63 0.59 -2.75 -14.23
C GLU A 63 -0.58 -2.33 -13.34
N ALA A 64 -0.31 -2.07 -12.05
CA ALA A 64 -1.34 -1.61 -11.12
C ALA A 64 -1.89 -0.22 -11.46
N ILE A 65 -1.07 0.68 -12.01
CA ILE A 65 -1.51 2.01 -12.47
C ILE A 65 -2.39 1.86 -13.71
N GLU A 66 -1.93 1.03 -14.66
CA GLU A 66 -2.72 0.28 -15.66
C GLU A 66 -4.16 0.04 -15.24
N GLU A 67 -4.28 -0.91 -14.32
CA GLU A 67 -5.56 -1.42 -13.86
C GLU A 67 -6.37 -0.35 -13.12
N ALA A 68 -5.74 0.47 -12.27
CA ALA A 68 -6.43 1.49 -11.50
C ALA A 68 -7.09 2.55 -12.40
N ARG A 69 -6.46 2.92 -13.52
CA ARG A 69 -7.03 3.84 -14.51
C ARG A 69 -8.21 3.25 -15.27
N VAL A 70 -8.19 1.96 -15.53
CA VAL A 70 -9.33 1.25 -16.15
C VAL A 70 -10.46 1.08 -15.14
N ALA A 71 -10.11 0.83 -13.88
CA ALA A 71 -11.05 0.61 -12.78
C ALA A 71 -11.67 1.89 -12.22
N SER A 72 -11.28 3.10 -12.64
CA SER A 72 -11.84 4.35 -12.11
C SER A 72 -13.33 4.57 -12.41
N GLY A 73 -14.00 3.63 -13.10
CA GLY A 73 -15.47 3.54 -13.21
C GLY A 73 -16.16 2.56 -12.25
N THR A 74 -15.44 1.77 -11.45
CA THR A 74 -16.05 0.78 -10.54
C THR A 74 -15.13 0.50 -9.36
N PHE A 75 -15.64 0.57 -8.12
CA PHE A 75 -14.92 0.19 -6.92
C PHE A 75 -14.40 -1.26 -7.02
N VAL A 76 -13.17 -1.44 -7.52
CA VAL A 76 -12.53 -2.76 -7.56
C VAL A 76 -12.02 -3.09 -6.17
N LYS A 77 -12.89 -3.75 -5.39
CA LYS A 77 -12.44 -4.62 -4.31
C LYS A 77 -11.67 -5.77 -4.95
N ASN A 78 -10.35 -5.77 -4.74
CA ASN A 78 -9.47 -6.94 -4.78
C ASN A 78 -9.59 -7.84 -6.02
N THR A 79 -8.72 -7.66 -7.02
CA THR A 79 -8.57 -8.72 -8.05
C THR A 79 -7.11 -9.11 -8.34
N ILE A 80 -6.10 -8.30 -8.03
CA ILE A 80 -4.71 -8.66 -8.38
C ILE A 80 -4.06 -9.68 -7.43
N PHE A 81 -4.52 -9.81 -6.17
CA PHE A 81 -3.87 -10.70 -5.18
C PHE A 81 -4.76 -11.86 -4.69
N SER A 82 -5.87 -12.16 -5.39
CA SER A 82 -6.69 -13.34 -5.16
C SER A 82 -6.43 -14.44 -6.21
N LYS A 83 -5.17 -14.68 -6.53
CA LYS A 83 -4.75 -15.95 -7.14
C LYS A 83 -3.70 -16.56 -6.22
N LYS A 84 -4.21 -17.33 -5.26
CA LYS A 84 -3.46 -18.42 -4.63
C LYS A 84 -3.86 -19.69 -5.36
#